data_AF-A0A1V5PVB6-F1
#
_entry.id   AF-A0A1V5PVB6-F1
#
_cell.length_a   1.000
_cell.length_b   1.000
_cell.length_c   1.000
_cell.angle_alpha   90.00
_cell.angle_beta   90.00
_cell.angle_gamma   90.00
#
_symmetry.space_group_name_H-M   'P 1'
#
loop_
_entity.id
_entity.type
_entity.pdbx_description
1 polymer ?
#
loop_
_entity_poly.entity_id
_entity_poly.type
_entity_poly.pdbx_seq_one_letter_code
_entity_poly.pdbx_strand_id
1 'polypeptide(L)'
;MIFIVILSLILIWLHVSSLRFIIKSNTNADVIEEAERLEKNIPEDDKEFSFKSGPGIVSLALIIFLNLVEIGYFVACVYVFNGLIIILGSSILAGYTIYSAIKFIPSMKKFYNKPSEYLKERTTGLENVLSFIMASLEIIFCIYVLVRAVMDSGLLKML
;
A
#
# COMPACT_ATOMS: atom_id res chain seq x y z
N MET A 1 10.43 -10.11 17.81
CA MET A 1 8.96 -10.24 17.96
C MET A 1 8.26 -8.89 18.13
N ILE A 2 8.64 -8.04 19.08
CA ILE A 2 8.02 -6.71 19.27
C ILE A 2 8.02 -5.88 17.98
N PHE A 3 9.12 -5.88 17.23
CA PHE A 3 9.19 -5.19 15.94
C PHE A 3 8.16 -5.68 14.92
N ILE A 4 7.90 -7.00 14.85
CA ILE A 4 6.87 -7.57 13.97
C ILE A 4 5.49 -7.06 14.39
N VAL A 5 5.20 -7.04 15.70
CA VAL A 5 3.92 -6.52 16.20
C VAL A 5 3.72 -5.06 15.83
N ILE A 6 4.74 -4.22 16.04
CA ILE A 6 4.69 -2.80 15.67
C ILE A 6 4.47 -2.66 14.16
N LEU A 7 5.19 -3.43 13.36
CA LEU A 7 5.10 -3.34 11.90
C LEU A 7 3.74 -3.85 11.39
N SER A 8 3.19 -4.93 11.97
CA SER A 8 1.84 -5.41 11.69
C SER A 8 0.79 -4.33 11.97
N LEU A 9 0.92 -3.60 13.09
CA LEU A 9 -0.01 -2.52 13.43
C LEU A 9 0.07 -1.35 12.44
N ILE A 10 1.30 -0.95 12.06
CA ILE A 10 1.52 0.11 11.05
C ILE A 10 0.93 -0.30 9.71
N LEU A 11 1.18 -1.53 9.26
CA LEU A 11 0.65 -2.04 8.00
C LEU A 11 -0.88 -2.11 8.03
N ILE A 12 -1.49 -2.66 9.09
CA ILE A 12 -2.95 -2.66 9.25
C ILE A 12 -3.51 -1.24 9.11
N TRP A 13 -2.90 -0.26 9.78
CA TRP A 13 -3.31 1.14 9.67
C TRP A 13 -3.25 1.66 8.23
N LEU A 14 -2.14 1.38 7.53
CA LEU A 14 -1.96 1.78 6.12
C LEU A 14 -3.00 1.12 5.19
N HIS A 15 -3.21 -0.20 5.29
CA HIS A 15 -4.17 -0.91 4.44
C HIS A 15 -5.61 -0.50 4.74
N VAL A 16 -5.97 -0.26 6.01
CA VAL A 16 -7.30 0.27 6.38
C VAL A 16 -7.50 1.67 5.81
N SER A 17 -6.48 2.53 5.86
CA SER A 17 -6.53 3.87 5.25
C SER A 17 -6.69 3.79 3.73
N SER A 18 -5.95 2.89 3.07
CA SER A 18 -6.05 2.62 1.64
C SER A 18 -7.45 2.13 1.25
N LEU A 19 -7.99 1.17 2.00
CA LEU A 19 -9.33 0.62 1.78
C LEU A 19 -10.41 1.69 1.93
N ARG A 20 -10.29 2.54 2.95
CA ARG A 20 -11.21 3.68 3.16
C ARG A 20 -11.15 4.65 1.98
N PHE A 21 -9.96 4.93 1.46
CA PHE A 21 -9.80 5.78 0.28
C PHE A 21 -10.46 5.16 -0.95
N ILE A 22 -10.22 3.87 -1.22
CA ILE A 22 -10.83 3.13 -2.32
C ILE A 22 -12.36 3.20 -2.25
N ILE A 23 -12.94 2.86 -1.08
CA ILE A 23 -14.39 2.93 -0.87
C ILE A 23 -14.91 4.35 -1.13
N LYS A 24 -14.26 5.38 -0.55
CA LYS A 24 -14.68 6.77 -0.71
C LYS A 24 -14.60 7.22 -2.17
N SER A 25 -13.56 6.83 -2.91
CA SER A 25 -13.38 7.16 -4.32
C SER A 25 -14.39 6.47 -5.24
N ASN A 26 -14.91 5.31 -4.85
CA ASN A 26 -15.89 4.56 -5.63
C ASN A 26 -17.33 5.03 -5.36
N THR A 27 -17.62 5.52 -4.16
CA THR A 27 -18.95 6.02 -3.78
C THR A 27 -19.14 7.51 -4.04
N ASN A 28 -18.07 8.31 -3.96
CA ASN A 28 -18.12 9.76 -4.17
C ASN A 28 -17.12 10.17 -5.26
N ALA A 29 -17.64 10.53 -6.44
CA ALA A 29 -16.87 11.11 -7.55
C ALA A 29 -16.09 12.38 -7.13
N ASP A 30 -16.50 13.01 -6.02
CA ASP A 30 -15.96 14.24 -5.45
C ASP A 30 -14.45 14.19 -5.18
N VAL A 31 -13.88 13.08 -4.70
CA VAL A 31 -12.43 13.05 -4.34
C VAL A 31 -11.54 13.09 -5.58
N ILE A 32 -11.97 12.42 -6.64
CA ILE A 32 -11.26 12.41 -7.92
C ILE A 32 -11.48 13.74 -8.65
N GLU A 33 -12.69 14.31 -8.55
CA GLU A 33 -13.02 15.61 -9.13
C GLU A 33 -12.30 16.77 -8.43
N GLU A 34 -12.16 16.72 -7.10
CA GLU A 34 -11.42 17.68 -6.29
C GLU A 34 -9.92 17.62 -6.60
N ALA A 35 -9.35 16.42 -6.77
CA ALA A 35 -7.98 16.25 -7.26
C ALA A 35 -7.80 16.82 -8.68
N GLU A 36 -8.78 16.62 -9.56
CA GLU A 36 -8.75 17.19 -10.92
C GLU A 36 -8.88 18.73 -10.90
N ARG A 37 -9.67 19.30 -9.98
CA ARG A 37 -9.77 20.75 -9.77
C ARG A 37 -8.46 21.35 -9.24
N LEU A 38 -7.82 20.69 -8.28
CA LEU A 38 -6.51 21.09 -7.75
C LEU A 38 -5.44 21.03 -8.85
N GLU A 39 -5.48 20.00 -9.70
CA GLU A 39 -4.55 19.84 -10.83
C GLU A 39 -4.72 20.94 -11.91
N LYS A 40 -5.96 21.40 -12.16
CA LYS A 40 -6.26 22.48 -13.12
C LYS A 40 -5.79 23.86 -12.66
N ASN A 41 -5.59 24.06 -11.35
CA ASN A 41 -5.09 25.32 -10.80
C ASN A 41 -3.55 25.41 -10.81
N ILE A 42 -2.84 24.35 -11.23
CA ILE A 42 -1.38 24.36 -11.38
C ILE A 42 -1.03 24.94 -12.76
N PRO A 43 -0.23 26.01 -12.86
CA PRO A 43 0.19 26.59 -14.14
C PRO A 43 0.85 25.54 -15.03
N GLU A 44 0.53 25.52 -16.33
CA GLU A 44 1.09 24.52 -17.24
C GLU A 44 2.62 24.59 -17.39
N ASP A 45 3.20 25.78 -17.20
CA ASP A 45 4.65 26.00 -17.21
C ASP A 45 5.38 25.34 -16.02
N ASP A 46 4.69 25.05 -14.91
CA ASP A 46 5.25 24.37 -13.73
C ASP A 46 5.16 22.83 -13.82
N LYS A 47 4.40 22.27 -14.77
CA LYS A 47 4.20 20.81 -14.90
C LYS A 47 5.46 20.08 -15.34
N GLU A 48 6.30 20.68 -16.19
CA GLU A 48 7.60 20.10 -16.57
C GLU A 48 8.65 20.19 -15.45
N PHE A 49 8.55 21.20 -14.57
CA PHE A 49 9.41 21.34 -13.40
C PHE A 49 9.06 20.34 -12.27
N SER A 50 7.87 19.74 -12.30
CA SER A 50 7.40 18.77 -11.30
C SER A 50 8.28 17.51 -11.21
N PHE A 51 8.81 17.00 -12.33
CA PHE A 51 9.75 15.86 -12.33
C PHE A 51 11.08 16.15 -11.63
N LYS A 52 11.47 17.42 -11.55
CA LYS A 52 12.66 17.89 -10.81
C LYS A 52 12.30 18.49 -9.45
N SER A 53 11.02 18.53 -9.10
CA SER A 53 10.56 19.10 -7.84
C SER A 53 10.84 18.11 -6.71
N GLY A 54 11.49 18.60 -5.65
CA GLY A 54 11.79 17.83 -4.43
C GLY A 54 10.58 17.06 -3.87
N PRO A 55 9.37 17.64 -3.79
CA PRO A 55 8.18 16.95 -3.28
C PRO A 55 7.80 15.72 -4.09
N GLY A 56 7.91 15.79 -5.42
CA GLY A 56 7.60 14.69 -6.31
C GLY A 56 8.54 13.50 -6.10
N ILE A 57 9.84 13.75 -6.06
CA ILE A 57 10.86 12.71 -5.81
C ILE A 57 10.66 12.07 -4.43
N VAL A 58 10.30 12.87 -3.42
CA VAL A 58 10.02 12.38 -2.07
C VAL A 58 8.82 11.44 -2.05
N SER A 59 7.72 11.78 -2.73
CA SER A 59 6.54 10.89 -2.81
C SER A 59 6.87 9.55 -3.46
N LEU A 60 7.68 9.56 -4.53
CA LEU A 60 8.10 8.33 -5.20
C LEU A 60 9.03 7.49 -4.33
N ALA A 61 10.02 8.11 -3.71
CA ALA A 61 10.92 7.44 -2.78
C ALA A 61 10.15 6.80 -1.62
N LEU A 62 9.12 7.49 -1.11
CA LEU A 62 8.25 6.99 -0.06
C LEU A 62 7.44 5.76 -0.52
N ILE A 63 6.87 5.78 -1.72
CA ILE A 63 6.13 4.63 -2.28
C ILE A 63 7.05 3.41 -2.42
N ILE A 64 8.25 3.60 -2.99
CA ILE A 64 9.23 2.52 -3.17
C ILE A 64 9.66 1.97 -1.81
N PHE A 65 9.96 2.86 -0.86
CA PHE A 65 10.36 2.48 0.49
C PHE A 65 9.28 1.67 1.21
N LEU A 66 8.01 2.09 1.14
CA LEU A 66 6.90 1.37 1.76
C LEU A 66 6.73 -0.04 1.17
N ASN A 67 6.81 -0.19 -0.15
CA ASN A 67 6.76 -1.51 -0.80
C ASN A 67 7.91 -2.42 -0.34
N LEU A 68 9.13 -1.87 -0.18
CA LEU A 68 10.27 -2.63 0.32
C LEU A 68 10.09 -3.05 1.78
N VAL A 69 9.55 -2.17 2.62
CA VAL A 69 9.22 -2.48 4.02
C VAL A 69 8.18 -3.60 4.10
N GLU A 70 7.18 -3.56 3.23
CA GLU A 70 6.11 -4.56 3.17
C GLU A 70 6.64 -5.94 2.72
N ILE A 71 7.45 -5.98 1.65
CA ILE A 71 8.13 -7.21 1.22
C ILE A 71 9.02 -7.75 2.34
N GLY A 72 9.82 -6.87 2.97
CA GLY A 72 10.68 -7.23 4.08
C GLY A 72 9.90 -7.79 5.28
N TYR A 73 8.73 -7.23 5.57
CA TYR A 73 7.83 -7.72 6.60
C TYR A 73 7.33 -9.14 6.30
N PHE A 74 6.84 -9.41 5.09
CA PHE A 74 6.37 -10.74 4.70
C PHE A 74 7.50 -11.78 4.78
N VAL A 75 8.69 -11.43 4.29
CA VAL A 75 9.87 -12.30 4.38
C VAL A 75 10.23 -12.56 5.85
N ALA A 76 10.23 -11.52 6.70
CA ALA A 76 10.50 -11.68 8.13
C ALA A 76 9.48 -12.58 8.85
N CYS A 77 8.20 -12.50 8.47
CA CYS A 77 7.16 -13.36 9.03
C CYS A 77 7.41 -14.85 8.73
N VAL A 78 7.86 -15.17 7.52
CA VAL A 78 8.24 -16.54 7.14
C VAL A 78 9.38 -17.05 8.00
N TYR A 79 10.45 -16.27 8.15
CA TYR A 79 11.62 -16.69 8.95
C TYR A 79 11.30 -16.87 10.43
N VAL A 80 10.42 -16.04 11.01
CA VAL A 80 10.16 -16.06 12.45
C VAL A 80 9.15 -17.14 12.85
N PHE A 81 8.08 -17.34 12.09
CA PHE A 81 7.00 -18.24 12.51
C PHE A 81 7.00 -19.59 11.79
N ASN A 82 7.65 -19.69 10.63
CA ASN A 82 7.85 -20.92 9.85
C ASN A 82 6.61 -21.84 9.73
N GLY A 83 5.41 -21.26 9.63
CA GLY A 83 4.14 -21.99 9.51
C GLY A 83 3.65 -22.00 8.07
N LEU A 84 3.04 -23.10 7.62
CA LEU A 84 2.58 -23.27 6.23
C LEU A 84 1.64 -22.14 5.77
N ILE A 85 0.71 -21.71 6.63
CA ILE A 85 -0.20 -20.58 6.35
C ILE A 85 0.57 -19.27 6.16
N ILE A 86 1.60 -19.04 6.97
CA ILE A 86 2.43 -17.82 6.92
C ILE A 86 3.31 -17.83 5.68
N ILE A 87 3.87 -18.98 5.31
CA ILE A 87 4.66 -19.15 4.09
C ILE A 87 3.80 -18.85 2.85
N LEU A 88 2.63 -19.48 2.75
CA LEU A 88 1.74 -19.27 1.60
C LEU A 88 1.23 -17.83 1.55
N GLY A 89 0.71 -17.31 2.67
CA GLY A 89 0.18 -15.95 2.73
C GLY A 89 1.24 -14.90 2.41
N SER A 90 2.42 -15.01 3.03
CA SER A 90 3.55 -14.10 2.75
C SER A 90 4.01 -14.18 1.30
N SER A 91 4.02 -15.37 0.69
CA SER A 91 4.44 -15.53 -0.71
C SER A 91 3.45 -14.89 -1.69
N ILE A 92 2.14 -15.07 -1.44
CA ILE A 92 1.09 -14.46 -2.27
C ILE A 92 1.13 -12.94 -2.15
N LEU A 93 1.21 -12.43 -0.91
CA LEU A 93 1.20 -10.99 -0.66
C LEU A 93 2.48 -10.32 -1.16
N ALA A 94 3.66 -10.88 -0.87
CA ALA A 94 4.91 -10.37 -1.42
C ALA A 94 4.92 -10.40 -2.96
N GLY A 95 4.40 -11.46 -3.57
CA GLY A 95 4.25 -11.55 -5.02
C GLY A 95 3.36 -10.44 -5.58
N TYR A 96 2.27 -10.10 -4.88
CA TYR A 96 1.40 -8.99 -5.26
C TYR A 96 2.05 -7.62 -5.06
N THR A 97 2.75 -7.39 -3.96
CA THR A 97 3.50 -6.14 -3.74
C THR A 97 4.55 -5.94 -4.84
N ILE A 98 5.27 -7.00 -5.22
CA ILE A 98 6.22 -6.98 -6.34
C ILE A 98 5.50 -6.67 -7.66
N TYR A 99 4.40 -7.36 -7.94
CA TYR A 99 3.58 -7.10 -9.15
C TYR A 99 3.13 -5.64 -9.22
N SER A 100 2.61 -5.09 -8.11
CA SER A 100 2.15 -3.71 -8.02
C SER A 100 3.29 -2.72 -8.22
N ALA A 101 4.47 -3.00 -7.65
CA ALA A 101 5.68 -2.19 -7.86
C ALA A 101 6.14 -2.20 -9.32
N ILE A 102 6.19 -3.38 -9.96
CA ILE A 102 6.56 -3.51 -11.38
C ILE A 102 5.58 -2.76 -12.27
N LYS A 103 4.28 -2.87 -11.99
CA LYS A 103 3.23 -2.16 -12.74
C LYS A 103 3.29 -0.65 -12.53
N PHE A 104 3.75 -0.20 -11.36
CA PHE A 104 3.90 1.21 -11.07
C PHE A 104 5.04 1.87 -11.85
N ILE A 105 6.13 1.16 -12.15
CA ILE A 105 7.28 1.68 -12.90
C ILE A 105 6.89 2.38 -14.23
N PRO A 106 6.17 1.72 -15.16
CA PRO A 106 5.76 2.37 -16.41
C PRO A 106 4.73 3.48 -16.19
N SER A 107 3.91 3.38 -15.13
CA SER A 107 2.90 4.37 -14.78
C SER A 107 3.44 5.56 -13.98
N MET A 108 4.71 5.55 -13.53
CA MET A 108 5.33 6.66 -12.81
C MET A 108 5.23 7.96 -13.62
N LYS A 109 5.42 7.87 -14.95
CA LYS A 109 5.35 9.06 -15.80
C LYS A 109 3.95 9.70 -15.78
N LYS A 110 2.92 8.85 -15.72
CA LYS A 110 1.52 9.26 -15.64
C LYS A 110 1.16 9.79 -14.26
N PHE A 111 1.66 9.16 -13.19
CA PHE A 111 1.48 9.61 -11.81
C PHE A 111 1.98 11.06 -11.61
N TYR A 112 3.11 11.43 -12.21
CA TYR A 112 3.63 12.79 -12.11
C TYR A 112 2.90 13.81 -12.99
N ASN A 113 2.64 13.45 -14.24
CA ASN A 113 2.06 14.41 -15.19
C ASN A 113 0.57 14.64 -14.97
N LYS A 114 -0.15 13.58 -14.57
CA LYS A 114 -1.60 13.55 -14.39
C LYS A 114 -1.97 12.59 -13.25
N PRO A 115 -1.71 12.96 -11.98
CA PRO A 115 -2.00 12.12 -10.83
C PRO A 115 -3.47 11.74 -10.73
N SER A 116 -4.40 12.62 -11.11
CA SER A 116 -5.83 12.31 -11.13
C SER A 116 -6.17 11.19 -12.11
N GLU A 117 -5.52 11.15 -13.27
CA GLU A 117 -5.73 10.11 -14.29
C GLU A 117 -5.14 8.78 -13.86
N TYR A 118 -3.97 8.78 -13.21
CA TYR A 118 -3.40 7.58 -12.59
C TYR A 118 -4.30 7.04 -11.47
N LEU A 119 -4.83 7.91 -10.61
CA LEU A 119 -5.76 7.51 -9.56
C LEU A 119 -7.04 6.92 -10.15
N LYS A 120 -7.63 7.53 -11.20
CA LYS A 120 -8.79 6.98 -11.92
C LYS A 120 -8.52 5.55 -12.42
N GLU A 121 -7.36 5.29 -13.02
CA GLU A 121 -7.01 3.94 -13.49
C GLU A 121 -6.89 2.92 -12.36
N ARG A 122 -6.36 3.34 -11.20
CA ARG A 122 -6.21 2.49 -10.02
C ARG A 122 -7.54 2.27 -9.29
N THR A 123 -8.48 3.20 -9.36
CA THR A 123 -9.76 3.15 -8.65
C THR A 123 -10.93 2.68 -9.54
N THR A 124 -10.69 2.33 -10.80
CA THR A 124 -11.74 1.86 -11.72
C THR A 124 -11.47 0.45 -12.27
N GLY A 125 -12.53 -0.24 -12.68
CA GLY A 125 -12.46 -1.54 -13.32
C GLY A 125 -11.92 -2.67 -12.41
N LEU A 126 -11.18 -3.60 -13.02
CA LEU A 126 -10.68 -4.81 -12.38
C LEU A 126 -9.58 -4.52 -11.34
N GLU A 127 -8.79 -3.46 -11.54
CA GLU A 127 -7.75 -3.03 -10.61
C GLU A 127 -8.31 -2.59 -9.25
N ASN A 128 -9.48 -1.95 -9.26
CA ASN A 128 -10.16 -1.57 -8.03
C ASN A 128 -10.55 -2.80 -7.21
N VAL A 129 -11.18 -3.79 -7.86
CA VAL A 129 -11.58 -5.04 -7.22
C VAL A 129 -10.36 -5.79 -6.70
N LEU A 130 -9.29 -5.88 -7.50
CA LEU A 130 -8.06 -6.53 -7.09
C LEU A 130 -7.42 -5.82 -5.89
N SER A 131 -7.30 -4.49 -5.93
CA SER A 131 -6.72 -3.70 -4.83
C SER A 131 -7.55 -3.82 -3.55
N PHE A 132 -8.89 -3.84 -3.67
CA PHE A 132 -9.79 -4.05 -2.54
C PHE A 132 -9.61 -5.43 -1.89
N ILE A 133 -9.57 -6.49 -2.71
CA ILE A 133 -9.38 -7.86 -2.23
C ILE A 133 -8.01 -8.00 -1.56
N MET A 134 -6.95 -7.52 -2.21
CA MET A 134 -5.59 -7.67 -1.70
C MET A 134 -5.37 -6.88 -0.42
N ALA A 135 -5.83 -5.62 -0.34
CA ALA A 135 -5.78 -4.85 0.91
C ALA A 135 -6.55 -5.55 2.04
N SER A 136 -7.69 -6.18 1.73
CA SER A 136 -8.45 -6.95 2.72
C SER A 136 -7.68 -8.19 3.19
N LEU A 137 -7.04 -8.91 2.27
CA LEU A 137 -6.20 -10.07 2.59
C LEU A 137 -4.97 -9.67 3.41
N GLU A 138 -4.33 -8.54 3.10
CA GLU A 138 -3.20 -7.98 3.85
C GLU A 138 -3.61 -7.66 5.29
N ILE A 139 -4.79 -7.04 5.50
CA ILE A 139 -5.32 -6.79 6.85
C ILE A 139 -5.53 -8.10 7.61
N ILE A 140 -6.22 -9.07 7.00
CA ILE A 140 -6.49 -10.37 7.64
C ILE A 140 -5.18 -11.09 7.99
N PHE A 141 -4.22 -11.07 7.06
CA PHE A 141 -2.92 -11.69 7.26
C PHE A 141 -2.11 -11.01 8.37
N CYS A 142 -2.09 -9.68 8.40
CA CYS A 142 -1.41 -8.94 9.46
C CYS A 142 -2.05 -9.17 10.84
N ILE A 143 -3.38 -9.26 10.92
CA ILE A 143 -4.07 -9.64 12.16
C ILE A 143 -3.67 -11.05 12.59
N TYR A 144 -3.63 -12.00 11.66
CA TYR A 144 -3.21 -13.38 11.95
C TYR A 144 -1.78 -13.44 12.48
N VAL A 145 -0.84 -12.74 11.82
CA VAL A 145 0.56 -12.63 12.26
C VAL A 145 0.63 -11.98 13.65
N LEU A 146 -0.17 -10.96 13.92
CA LEU A 146 -0.20 -10.28 15.21
C LEU A 146 -0.67 -11.23 16.32
N VAL A 147 -1.75 -11.97 16.11
CA VAL A 147 -2.23 -12.99 17.06
C VAL A 147 -1.15 -14.03 17.30
N ARG A 148 -0.51 -14.52 16.23
CA ARG A 148 0.56 -15.51 16.34
C ARG A 148 1.76 -14.96 17.11
N ALA A 149 2.15 -13.72 16.85
CA ALA A 149 3.23 -13.04 17.55
C ALA A 149 2.94 -12.92 19.06
N VAL A 150 1.70 -12.57 19.44
CA VAL A 150 1.32 -12.47 20.86
C VAL A 150 1.33 -13.83 21.54
N MET A 151 0.86 -14.88 20.87
CA MET A 151 0.88 -16.25 21.41
C MET A 151 2.31 -16.77 21.61
N ASP A 152 3.18 -16.63 20.62
CA ASP A 152 4.54 -17.17 20.65
C ASP A 152 5.48 -16.34 21.56
N SER A 153 5.18 -15.05 21.79
CA SER A 153 6.00 -14.19 22.66
C SER A 153 5.71 -14.35 24.15
N GLY A 154 4.69 -15.14 24.50
CA GLY A 154 4.28 -15.31 25.89
C GLY A 154 3.76 -14.02 26.54
N LEU A 155 3.45 -12.97 25.77
CA LEU A 155 2.96 -11.69 26.28
C LEU A 155 1.61 -11.83 27.00
N LEU A 156 0.83 -12.86 26.60
CA LEU A 156 -0.40 -13.31 27.25
C LEU A 156 -0.18 -13.99 28.62
N LYS A 157 1.07 -14.35 28.98
CA LYS A 157 1.43 -14.88 30.30
C LYS A 157 1.94 -13.79 31.27
N MET A 158 2.16 -12.56 30.80
CA MET A 158 2.59 -11.42 31.61
C MET A 158 1.45 -10.43 31.93
N LEU A 159 0.27 -10.61 31.33
CA LEU A 159 -0.99 -9.94 31.66
C LEU A 159 -1.85 -10.86 32.53
#